data_AF-A0A7W1ARF7-F1
#
_entry.id   AF-A0A7W1ARF7-F1
#
_cell.length_a   1.000
_cell.length_b   1.000
_cell.length_c   1.000
_cell.angle_alpha   90.00
_cell.angle_beta   90.00
_cell.angle_gamma   90.00
#
_symmetry.space_group_name_H-M   'P 1'
#
loop_
_entity.id
_entity.type
_entity.pdbx_description
1 polymer ?
#
loop_
_entity_poly.entity_id
_entity_poly.type
_entity_poly.pdbx_seq_one_letter_code
_entity_poly.pdbx_strand_id
1 'polypeptide(L)' 'AGHRSTEPGATAALDQLGLDPILDLGMRLGEGSGAVLALPLLQAAAKVLREMATLDSLAG' A
#
# COMPACT_ATOMS: atom_id res chain seq x y z
N ALA A 1 3.75 -4.37 1.60
CA ALA A 1 3.67 -5.11 0.31
C ALA A 1 2.72 -4.37 -0.63
N GLY A 2 2.88 -4.50 -1.97
CA GLY A 2 2.04 -3.76 -2.94
C GLY A 2 0.58 -4.22 -2.95
N HIS A 3 0.34 -5.50 -3.25
CA HIS A 3 -1.00 -6.09 -3.23
C HIS A 3 -0.99 -7.52 -2.66
N ARG A 4 -2.16 -8.00 -2.26
CA ARG A 4 -2.41 -9.43 -2.00
C ARG A 4 -2.61 -10.15 -3.34
N SER A 5 -1.68 -11.03 -3.67
CA SER A 5 -1.84 -11.94 -4.81
C SER A 5 -2.76 -13.09 -4.43
N THR A 6 -3.55 -13.57 -5.39
CA THR A 6 -4.39 -14.77 -5.21
C THR A 6 -3.61 -16.08 -5.33
N GLU A 7 -2.31 -16.02 -5.63
CA GLU A 7 -1.44 -17.20 -5.60
C GLU A 7 -1.24 -17.70 -4.15
N PRO A 8 -1.41 -19.02 -3.89
CA PRO A 8 -1.34 -19.56 -2.53
C PRO A 8 -0.04 -19.24 -1.79
N GLY A 9 1.09 -19.26 -2.50
CA GLY A 9 2.41 -18.98 -1.92
C GLY A 9 2.60 -17.52 -1.51
N ALA A 10 1.87 -16.58 -2.12
CA ALA A 10 2.02 -15.17 -1.84
C ALA A 10 1.50 -14.80 -0.44
N THR A 11 0.36 -15.35 -0.03
CA THR A 11 -0.19 -15.11 1.31
C THR A 11 0.72 -15.70 2.38
N ALA A 12 1.19 -16.94 2.21
CA ALA A 12 2.13 -17.56 3.13
C ALA A 12 3.44 -16.76 3.25
N ALA A 13 3.96 -16.22 2.14
CA ALA A 13 5.15 -15.37 2.15
C ALA A 13 4.90 -14.05 2.90
N LEU A 14 3.74 -13.40 2.70
CA LEU A 14 3.38 -12.17 3.42
C LEU A 14 3.28 -12.40 4.92
N ASP A 15 2.67 -13.52 5.34
CA ASP A 15 2.53 -13.87 6.76
C ASP A 15 3.90 -14.11 7.41
N GLN A 16 4.80 -14.83 6.74
CA GLN A 16 6.17 -15.06 7.24
C GLN A 16 7.00 -13.76 7.32
N LEU A 17 6.72 -12.80 6.44
CA LEU A 17 7.35 -11.48 6.46
C LEU A 17 6.68 -10.50 7.42
N GLY A 18 5.53 -10.86 8.01
CA GLY A 18 4.74 -9.97 8.86
C GLY A 18 4.23 -8.72 8.12
N LEU A 19 3.92 -8.85 6.83
CA LEU A 19 3.53 -7.72 5.98
C LEU A 19 2.04 -7.73 5.65
N ASP A 20 1.36 -6.61 5.86
CA ASP A 20 0.04 -6.36 5.31
C ASP A 20 0.17 -5.64 3.94
N PRO A 21 -0.43 -6.17 2.86
CA PRO A 21 -0.43 -5.50 1.56
C PRO A 21 -1.39 -4.30 1.51
N ILE A 22 -1.01 -3.27 0.75
CA ILE A 22 -1.79 -2.02 0.61
C ILE A 22 -3.11 -2.26 -0.15
N LEU A 23 -3.11 -3.19 -1.10
CA LEU A 23 -4.23 -3.46 -2.00
C LEU A 23 -4.68 -4.93 -1.93
N ASP A 24 -5.99 -5.17 -2.01
CA ASP A 24 -6.57 -6.49 -2.22
C ASP A 24 -7.56 -6.43 -3.39
N LEU A 25 -7.11 -6.85 -4.57
CA LEU A 25 -7.83 -6.68 -5.85
C LEU A 25 -8.02 -8.00 -6.61
N GLY A 26 -7.73 -9.14 -5.97
CA GLY A 26 -7.84 -10.44 -6.64
C GLY A 26 -6.84 -10.69 -7.78
N MET A 27 -5.77 -9.89 -7.87
CA MET A 27 -4.80 -9.93 -8.98
C MET A 27 -3.82 -11.11 -8.89
N ARG A 28 -3.36 -11.58 -10.06
CA ARG A 28 -2.31 -12.62 -10.22
C ARG A 28 -1.56 -12.52 -11.55
N LEU A 29 -1.43 -11.31 -12.10
CA LEU A 29 -0.69 -11.09 -13.36
C LEU A 29 0.83 -11.18 -13.14
N GLY A 30 1.32 -10.71 -11.99
CA GLY A 30 2.76 -10.63 -11.71
C GLY A 30 3.41 -9.40 -12.34
N GLU A 31 4.68 -9.54 -12.73
CA GLU A 31 5.48 -8.52 -13.44
C GLU A 31 5.60 -7.17 -12.73
N GLY A 32 5.35 -7.13 -11.41
CA GLY A 32 5.35 -5.90 -10.63
C GLY A 32 4.10 -5.03 -10.77
N SER A 33 3.08 -5.48 -11.52
CA SER A 33 1.82 -4.73 -11.72
C SER A 33 1.17 -4.26 -10.42
N GLY A 34 1.06 -5.13 -9.41
CA GLY A 34 0.51 -4.75 -8.11
C GLY A 34 1.41 -3.83 -7.28
N ALA A 35 2.72 -3.79 -7.55
CA ALA A 35 3.62 -2.81 -6.92
C ALA A 35 3.43 -1.42 -7.54
N VAL A 36 3.34 -1.35 -8.88
CA VAL A 36 3.09 -0.09 -9.61
C VAL A 36 1.72 0.49 -9.26
N LEU A 37 0.68 -0.35 -9.13
CA LEU A 37 -0.65 0.09 -8.71
C LEU A 37 -0.70 0.66 -7.29
N ALA A 38 0.19 0.22 -6.40
CA ALA A 38 0.26 0.75 -5.03
C ALA A 38 1.03 2.08 -4.94
N LEU A 39 1.80 2.47 -5.97
CA LEU A 39 2.64 3.65 -5.95
C LEU A 39 1.88 4.97 -5.74
N PRO A 40 0.71 5.22 -6.37
CA PRO A 40 -0.05 6.44 -6.12
C PRO A 40 -0.51 6.58 -4.67
N LEU A 41 -0.86 5.48 -4.00
CA LEU A 41 -1.25 5.51 -2.58
C LEU A 41 -0.06 5.87 -1.68
N LEU A 42 1.12 5.30 -1.97
CA LEU A 42 2.35 5.65 -1.27
C LEU A 42 2.70 7.15 -1.44
N GLN A 43 2.57 7.67 -2.66
CA GLN A 43 2.80 9.09 -2.96
C GLN A 43 1.79 9.99 -2.25
N ALA A 44 0.52 9.60 -2.23
CA ALA A 44 -0.53 10.33 -1.52
C ALA A 44 -0.27 10.36 0.00
N ALA A 45 0.08 9.22 0.60
CA ALA A 45 0.44 9.16 2.03
C ALA A 45 1.62 10.08 2.36
N ALA A 46 2.66 10.07 1.52
CA ALA A 46 3.81 10.96 1.69
C ALA A 46 3.44 12.44 1.52
N LYS A 47 2.48 12.76 0.63
CA LYS A 47 1.96 14.12 0.44
C LYS A 47 1.18 14.58 1.67
N VAL A 48 0.27 13.75 2.18
CA VAL A 48 -0.50 14.02 3.40
C VAL A 48 0.45 14.29 4.57
N LEU A 49 1.47 13.45 4.76
CA LEU A 49 2.44 13.63 5.83
C LEU A 49 3.20 14.98 5.77
N ARG A 50 3.45 15.51 4.57
CA ARG A 50 4.20 16.76 4.39
C ARG A 50 3.33 18.01 4.36
N GLU A 51 2.13 17.92 3.83
CA GLU A 51 1.35 19.09 3.42
C GLU A 51 0.06 19.26 4.22
N MET A 52 -0.38 18.26 4.97
CA MET A 52 -1.58 18.39 5.79
C MET A 52 -1.31 19.30 6.98
N ALA A 53 -2.08 20.38 7.06
CA ALA A 53 -2.08 21.27 8.21
C ALA A 53 -2.42 20.51 9.50
N THR A 54 -1.68 20.78 10.58
CA THR A 54 -2.01 20.21 11.89
C THR A 54 -3.24 20.92 12.45
N LEU A 55 -3.99 20.26 13.32
CA LEU A 55 -5.21 20.83 13.90
C LEU A 55 -4.94 22.14 14.65
N ASP A 56 -3.80 22.24 15.34
CA ASP A 56 -3.39 23.45 16.05
C ASP A 56 -3.23 24.66 15.12
N SER A 57 -2.82 24.44 13.87
CA SER A 57 -2.67 25.52 12.88
C SER A 57 -4.01 26.03 12.32
N LEU A 58 -5.12 25.35 12.63
CA LEU A 58 -6.48 25.69 12.17
C LEU A 58 -7.33 26.40 13.24
N ALA A 59 -6.86 26.47 14.49
CA ALA A 59 -7.61 27.01 15.63
C ALA A 59 -7.46 28.53 15.85
N GLY A 60 -7.06 29.27 14.81
CA GLY A 60 -6.95 30.74 14.81
C GLY A 60 -8.29 31.45 14.69
#